data_AF-A0A6V7L212-F1
#
_entry.id   AF-A0A6V7L212-F1
#
_cell.length_a   1.000
_cell.length_b   1.000
_cell.length_c   1.000
_cell.angle_alpha   90.00
_cell.angle_beta   90.00
_cell.angle_gamma   90.00
#
_symmetry.space_group_name_H-M   'P 1'
#
loop_
_entity.id
_entity.type
_entity.pdbx_description
1 polymer ?
#
loop_
_entity_poly.entity_id
_entity_poly.type
_entity_poly.pdbx_seq_one_letter_code
_entity_poly.pdbx_strand_id
1 'polypeptide(L)'
;EMQCSDEISTILAMLQVDNILVRPGNGQAAMKARVMHRKFEVAEGDLLKLLNIYMAYEKNRHSAWCQKHFLNMKALKRATEIRTQIRRLMKTLNIPLYSCN
;
A
#
# COMPACT_ATOMS: atom_id res chain seq x y z
N GLU A 1 0.05 22.00 -6.33
CA GLU A 1 0.05 21.97 -7.80
C GLU A 1 -0.68 20.75 -8.34
N MET A 2 -0.22 19.51 -8.09
CA MET A 2 -0.87 18.29 -8.63
C MET A 2 -2.07 17.73 -7.84
N GLN A 3 -2.44 18.36 -6.71
CA GLN A 3 -3.61 18.01 -5.88
C GLN A 3 -3.73 16.54 -5.40
N CYS A 4 -2.65 15.74 -5.44
CA CYS A 4 -2.63 14.32 -5.06
C CYS A 4 -1.76 14.01 -3.82
N SER A 5 -1.59 14.99 -2.95
CA SER A 5 -0.67 14.88 -1.80
C SER A 5 -1.06 13.80 -0.78
N ASP A 6 -2.33 13.40 -0.66
CA ASP A 6 -2.74 12.30 0.23
C ASP A 6 -2.31 10.94 -0.33
N GLU A 7 -2.45 10.73 -1.64
CA GLU A 7 -1.96 9.57 -2.37
C GLU A 7 -0.45 9.48 -2.30
N ILE A 8 0.25 10.61 -2.50
CA ILE A 8 1.71 10.67 -2.37
C ILE A 8 2.14 10.33 -0.94
N SER A 9 1.46 10.83 0.09
CA SER A 9 1.78 10.48 1.49
C SER A 9 1.67 8.97 1.74
N THR A 10 0.73 8.32 1.06
CA THR A 10 0.50 6.88 1.13
C THR A 10 1.61 6.11 0.42
N ILE A 11 1.95 6.50 -0.81
CA ILE A 11 3.05 5.90 -1.57
C ILE A 11 4.36 6.01 -0.80
N LEU A 12 4.68 7.19 -0.26
CA LEU A 12 5.85 7.40 0.57
C LEU A 12 5.89 6.44 1.75
N ALA A 13 4.79 6.30 2.48
CA ALA A 13 4.73 5.38 3.63
C ALA A 13 4.91 3.91 3.22
N MET A 14 4.35 3.50 2.08
CA MET A 14 4.49 2.14 1.54
C MET A 14 5.92 1.85 1.08
N LEU A 15 6.64 2.84 0.56
CA LEU A 15 8.06 2.71 0.19
C LEU A 15 9.00 2.56 1.40
N GLN A 16 8.57 2.94 2.61
CA GLN A 16 9.37 2.80 3.83
C GLN A 16 9.24 1.43 4.50
N VAL A 17 8.45 0.51 3.94
CA VAL A 17 8.28 -0.83 4.50
C VAL A 17 8.66 -1.91 3.48
N ASP A 18 9.39 -2.90 3.97
CA ASP A 18 9.78 -4.04 3.15
C ASP A 18 8.74 -5.17 3.18
N ASN A 19 8.83 -6.07 2.22
CA ASN A 19 8.14 -7.36 2.22
C ASN A 19 6.60 -7.26 2.35
N ILE A 20 5.99 -6.24 1.73
CA ILE A 20 4.52 -6.11 1.66
C ILE A 20 3.90 -7.31 0.93
N LEU A 21 4.51 -7.73 -0.18
CA LEU A 21 4.07 -8.86 -1.00
C LEU A 21 4.71 -10.16 -0.50
N VAL A 22 3.89 -11.08 0.00
CA VAL A 22 4.35 -12.40 0.42
C VAL A 22 4.52 -13.28 -0.82
N ARG A 23 5.74 -13.78 -1.05
CA ARG A 23 6.07 -14.66 -2.18
C ARG A 23 6.39 -16.06 -1.66
N PRO A 24 5.46 -17.02 -1.77
CA PRO A 24 5.76 -18.43 -1.47
C PRO A 24 6.87 -18.94 -2.40
N GLY A 25 7.71 -19.85 -1.91
CA GLY A 25 8.89 -20.31 -2.65
C GLY A 25 8.56 -20.94 -4.02
N ASN A 26 7.70 -21.96 -4.04
CA ASN A 26 7.41 -22.74 -5.25
C ASN A 26 6.02 -23.42 -5.18
N GLY A 27 5.59 -23.97 -6.32
CA GLY A 27 4.34 -24.71 -6.45
C GLY A 27 3.08 -23.85 -6.62
N GLN A 28 1.91 -24.44 -6.34
CA GLN A 28 0.61 -23.82 -6.58
C GLN A 28 0.41 -22.51 -5.79
N ALA A 29 0.99 -22.41 -4.59
CA ALA A 29 0.90 -21.21 -3.76
C ALA A 29 1.60 -20.02 -4.40
N ALA A 30 2.77 -20.22 -5.02
CA ALA A 30 3.49 -19.18 -5.74
C ALA A 30 2.69 -18.67 -6.95
N MET A 31 2.06 -19.58 -7.71
CA MET A 31 1.19 -19.21 -8.83
C MET A 31 -0.03 -18.40 -8.37
N LYS A 32 -0.71 -18.84 -7.29
CA LYS A 32 -1.83 -18.12 -6.70
C LYS A 32 -1.42 -16.73 -6.21
N ALA A 33 -0.25 -16.61 -5.58
CA ALA A 33 0.29 -15.32 -5.14
C ALA A 33 0.49 -14.36 -6.32
N ARG A 34 1.12 -14.81 -7.41
CA ARG A 34 1.30 -13.99 -8.63
C ARG A 34 -0.03 -13.53 -9.21
N VAL A 35 -1.02 -14.42 -9.29
CA VAL A 35 -2.37 -14.07 -9.78
C VAL A 35 -3.03 -13.02 -8.88
N MET A 36 -2.92 -13.15 -7.55
CA MET A 36 -3.48 -12.16 -6.63
C MET A 36 -2.75 -10.82 -6.69
N HIS A 37 -1.42 -10.83 -6.77
CA HIS A 37 -0.62 -9.59 -6.87
C HIS A 37 -0.89 -8.84 -8.17
N ARG A 38 -1.12 -9.55 -9.28
CA ARG A 38 -1.46 -8.96 -10.58
C ARG A 38 -2.78 -8.19 -10.56
N LYS A 39 -3.70 -8.49 -9.64
CA LYS A 39 -4.95 -7.72 -9.49
C LYS A 39 -4.75 -6.29 -9.00
N PHE A 40 -3.60 -6.00 -8.40
CA PHE A 40 -3.25 -4.66 -7.95
C PHE A 40 -2.37 -3.91 -8.96
N GLU A 41 -1.83 -4.61 -9.97
CA GLU A 41 -1.01 -4.01 -11.01
C GLU A 41 -1.86 -3.14 -11.93
N VAL A 42 -1.29 -2.00 -12.30
CA VAL A 42 -1.88 -1.05 -13.24
C VAL A 42 -0.82 -0.62 -14.25
N ALA A 43 -1.26 -0.13 -15.40
CA ALA A 43 -0.37 0.19 -16.52
C ALA A 43 0.61 1.33 -16.20
N GLU A 44 0.22 2.19 -15.27
CA GLU A 44 0.96 3.37 -14.80
C GLU A 44 2.13 3.00 -13.88
N GLY A 45 2.21 1.74 -13.41
CA GLY A 45 3.39 1.18 -12.76
C GLY A 45 3.29 0.92 -11.26
N ASP A 46 4.44 0.61 -10.67
CA ASP A 46 4.53 0.02 -9.33
C ASP A 46 4.13 0.95 -8.18
N LEU A 47 4.32 2.27 -8.33
CA LEU A 47 3.90 3.22 -7.29
C LEU A 47 2.37 3.23 -7.14
N LEU A 48 1.64 3.19 -8.26
CA LEU A 48 0.18 3.08 -8.21
C LEU A 48 -0.28 1.69 -7.79
N LYS A 49 0.48 0.62 -8.09
CA LYS A 49 0.25 -0.70 -7.49
C LYS A 49 0.33 -0.66 -5.97
N LEU A 50 1.33 0.01 -5.39
CA LEU A 50 1.47 0.17 -3.94
C LEU A 50 0.29 0.95 -3.34
N LEU A 51 -0.13 2.03 -4.00
CA LEU A 51 -1.32 2.79 -3.61
C LEU A 51 -2.58 1.92 -3.61
N ASN A 52 -2.79 1.13 -4.67
CA ASN A 52 -3.92 0.22 -4.81
C ASN A 52 -3.95 -0.85 -3.73
N ILE A 53 -2.79 -1.44 -3.40
CA ILE A 53 -2.66 -2.40 -2.30
C ILE A 53 -3.08 -1.76 -0.98
N TYR A 54 -2.58 -0.55 -0.69
CA TYR A 54 -2.90 0.15 0.56
C TYR A 54 -4.39 0.49 0.64
N MET A 55 -4.97 1.06 -0.42
CA MET A 55 -6.39 1.40 -0.47
C MET A 55 -7.30 0.18 -0.31
N ALA A 56 -6.94 -0.95 -0.92
CA ALA A 56 -7.69 -2.19 -0.77
C ALA A 56 -7.55 -2.77 0.64
N TYR A 57 -6.36 -2.72 1.23
CA TYR A 57 -6.11 -3.12 2.61
C TYR A 57 -6.91 -2.27 3.61
N GLU A 58 -6.98 -0.97 3.39
CA GLU A 58 -7.69 -0.03 4.27
C GLU A 58 -9.17 -0.35 4.38
N LYS A 59 -9.78 -0.83 3.29
CA LYS A 59 -11.17 -1.31 3.25
C LYS A 59 -11.35 -2.70 3.88
N ASN A 60 -10.27 -3.47 4.04
CA ASN A 60 -10.28 -4.88 4.44
C ASN A 60 -9.23 -5.19 5.52
N ARG A 61 -9.17 -4.39 6.59
CA ARG A 61 -8.15 -4.43 7.67
C ARG A 61 -8.17 -5.67 8.57
N HIS A 62 -8.36 -6.87 8.03
CA HIS A 62 -8.36 -8.13 8.77
C HIS A 62 -7.37 -9.15 8.20
N SER A 63 -6.86 -10.03 9.06
CA SER A 63 -5.77 -10.97 8.76
C SER A 63 -6.12 -11.94 7.63
N ALA A 64 -7.34 -12.47 7.62
CA ALA A 64 -7.80 -13.41 6.60
C ALA A 64 -7.76 -12.82 5.18
N TRP A 65 -8.07 -11.52 5.02
CA TRP A 65 -7.98 -10.86 3.71
C TRP A 65 -6.53 -10.72 3.27
N CYS A 66 -5.64 -10.32 4.18
CA CYS A 66 -4.21 -10.21 3.89
C CYS A 66 -3.61 -11.57 3.48
N GLN A 67 -3.96 -12.64 4.18
CA GLN A 67 -3.55 -14.00 3.83
C GLN A 67 -4.05 -14.42 2.45
N LYS A 68 -5.34 -14.19 2.16
CA LYS A 68 -5.95 -14.51 0.85
C LYS A 68 -5.26 -13.78 -0.31
N HIS A 69 -4.78 -12.56 -0.08
CA HIS A 69 -4.12 -11.73 -1.10
C HIS A 69 -2.59 -11.82 -1.07
N PHE A 70 -2.03 -12.72 -0.24
CA PHE A 70 -0.59 -12.88 -0.08
C PHE A 70 0.11 -11.55 0.29
N LEU A 71 -0.45 -10.88 1.29
CA LEU A 71 0.02 -9.60 1.81
C LEU A 71 0.48 -9.73 3.27
N ASN A 72 1.55 -9.03 3.61
CA ASN A 72 2.08 -8.97 4.96
C ASN A 72 1.33 -7.92 5.79
N MET A 73 0.41 -8.38 6.65
CA MET A 73 -0.39 -7.49 7.50
C MET A 73 0.48 -6.65 8.45
N LYS A 74 1.61 -7.18 8.95
CA LYS A 74 2.50 -6.42 9.85
C LYS A 74 3.16 -5.26 9.11
N ALA A 75 3.63 -5.49 7.88
CA ALA A 75 4.19 -4.44 7.03
C ALA A 75 3.13 -3.36 6.70
N LEU A 76 1.90 -3.76 6.37
CA LEU A 76 0.81 -2.81 6.06
C LEU A 76 0.36 -1.99 7.29
N LYS A 77 0.34 -2.59 8.48
CA LYS A 77 0.13 -1.86 9.74
C LYS A 77 1.24 -0.83 9.96
N ARG A 78 2.49 -1.23 9.75
CA ARG A 78 3.63 -0.32 9.86
C ARG A 78 3.55 0.84 8.85
N ALA A 79 3.17 0.57 7.60
CA ALA A 79 2.94 1.61 6.61
C ALA A 79 1.84 2.60 7.05
N THR A 80 0.78 2.12 7.70
CA THR A 80 -0.29 2.98 8.25
C THR A 80 0.21 3.91 9.35
N GLU A 81 1.07 3.42 10.23
CA GLU A 81 1.71 4.24 11.27
C GLU A 81 2.61 5.31 10.65
N ILE A 82 3.45 4.92 9.68
CA ILE A 82 4.35 5.84 8.97
C ILE A 82 3.56 6.90 8.21
N ARG A 83 2.49 6.52 7.50
CA ARG A 83 1.60 7.46 6.82
C ARG A 83 1.03 8.49 7.79
N THR A 84 0.63 8.05 8.99
CA THR A 84 0.13 8.95 10.04
C THR A 84 1.21 9.94 10.48
N GLN A 85 2.46 9.50 10.61
CA GLN A 85 3.59 10.37 10.93
C GLN A 85 3.90 11.37 9.80
N ILE A 86 3.92 10.93 8.55
CA ILE A 86 4.12 11.78 7.38
C ILE A 86 3.05 12.86 7.32
N ARG A 87 1.76 12.51 7.49
CA ARG A 87 0.66 13.48 7.48
C ARG A 87 0.76 14.49 8.63
N ARG A 88 1.23 14.07 9.81
CA ARG A 88 1.52 14.99 10.92
C ARG A 88 2.64 15.97 10.56
N LEU A 89 3.73 15.49 9.99
CA LEU A 89 4.85 16.33 9.55
C LEU A 89 4.41 17.33 8.47
N MET A 90 3.63 16.88 7.49
CA MET A 90 3.06 17.76 6.45
C MET A 90 2.24 18.89 7.08
N LYS A 91 1.39 18.57 8.06
CA LYS A 91 0.62 19.58 8.81
C LYS A 91 1.53 20.57 9.53
N THR A 92 2.59 20.10 10.20
CA THR A 92 3.55 20.97 10.89
C THR A 92 4.31 21.89 9.93
N LEU A 93 4.59 21.42 8.71
CA LEU A 93 5.27 22.18 7.67
C LEU A 93 4.32 23.00 6.78
N ASN A 94 3.03 23.09 7.13
CA ASN A 94 1.99 23.76 6.35
C ASN A 94 1.88 23.24 4.90
N ILE A 95 2.15 21.96 4.69
CA ILE A 95 1.92 21.28 3.41
C ILE A 95 0.48 20.77 3.41
N PRO A 96 -0.41 21.32 2.57
CA PRO A 96 -1.82 20.94 2.53
C PRO A 96 -2.01 19.52 1.99
N LEU A 97 -3.04 18.84 2.51
CA LEU A 97 -3.48 17.53 2.04
C LEU A 97 -4.67 17.68 1.09
N TYR A 98 -4.41 17.43 -0.18
CA TYR A 98 -5.35 17.33 -1.29
C TYR A 98 -5.38 15.90 -1.85
N SER A 99 -6.56 15.52 -2.35
CA SER A 99 -6.84 14.38 -3.21
C SER A 99 -7.86 14.86 -4.24
N CYS A 100 -7.61 14.63 -5.52
CA CYS A 100 -8.56 14.92 -6.59
C CYS A 100 -9.55 13.75 -6.67
N ASN A 101 -10.84 14.02 -6.50
CA ASN A 101 -11.87 13.05 -6.90
C ASN A 101 -12.03 13.05 -8.42
#